data_AF-A0A8S8YJ65-F1
#
_entry.id   AF-A0A8S8YJ65-F1
#
_cell.length_a   1.000
_cell.length_b   1.000
_cell.length_c   1.000
_cell.angle_alpha   90.00
_cell.angle_beta   90.00
_cell.angle_gamma   90.00
#
_symmetry.space_group_name_H-M   'P 1'
#
loop_
_entity.id
_entity.type
_entity.pdbx_description
1 polymer ?
#
loop_
_entity_poly.entity_id
_entity_poly.type
_entity_poly.pdbx_seq_one_letter_code
_entity_poly.pdbx_strand_id
1 'polypeptide(L)'
;MSHHQDHIQSWIEAGIAVCKVYSFSSREIDSTVNDQLSVTHAMMLVDAFRTRSALVQDPRIGKIGIAGWSLGGTVALYSAWSPLVRILGGPFDAHVPFYPAAHIRPEIKEWSESPMLILHGDADDWTPLHLVESLIPEIPSATLHTYPGAHHSFDSERELTWLPHAVRLRKRTARIDKKGRMSGVLFFGIRWPLNERWQRKWVIRFLRNRGAHIEGNPVARADSLNRARQFLVDNIGH
;
A
#
# COMPACT_ATOMS: atom_id res chain seq x y z
N MET A 1 -13.33 -11.27 -4.51
CA MET A 1 -12.07 -12.02 -4.31
C MET A 1 -11.39 -12.39 -5.63
N SER A 2 -11.88 -11.92 -6.80
CA SER A 2 -11.41 -12.28 -8.15
C SER A 2 -10.16 -11.51 -8.61
N HIS A 3 -10.15 -10.18 -8.53
CA HIS A 3 -9.09 -9.35 -9.12
C HIS A 3 -7.63 -9.66 -8.74
N HIS A 4 -7.30 -9.82 -7.45
CA HIS A 4 -5.93 -10.19 -7.05
C HIS A 4 -5.48 -11.52 -7.68
N GLN A 5 -6.41 -12.46 -7.90
CA GLN A 5 -6.07 -13.75 -8.53
C GLN A 5 -5.74 -13.58 -10.01
N ASP A 6 -6.41 -12.67 -10.71
CA ASP A 6 -6.09 -12.36 -12.11
C ASP A 6 -4.65 -11.84 -12.24
N HIS A 7 -4.24 -10.94 -11.34
CA HIS A 7 -2.84 -10.47 -11.28
C HIS A 7 -1.87 -11.60 -10.97
N ILE A 8 -2.15 -12.43 -9.96
CA ILE A 8 -1.30 -13.56 -9.58
C ILE A 8 -1.12 -14.53 -10.75
N GLN A 9 -2.22 -14.92 -11.40
CA GLN A 9 -2.21 -15.83 -12.54
C GLN A 9 -1.40 -15.21 -13.70
N SER A 10 -1.61 -13.93 -13.98
CA SER A 10 -0.87 -13.20 -15.02
C SER A 10 0.65 -13.15 -14.76
N TRP A 11 1.07 -13.04 -13.50
CA TRP A 11 2.49 -13.09 -13.12
C TRP A 11 3.07 -14.50 -13.23
N ILE A 12 2.33 -15.52 -12.81
CA ILE A 12 2.74 -16.92 -12.95
C ILE A 12 2.91 -17.29 -14.44
N GLU A 13 1.97 -16.90 -15.29
CA GLU A 13 2.05 -17.10 -16.75
C GLU A 13 3.23 -16.37 -17.38
N ALA A 14 3.68 -15.27 -16.77
CA ALA A 14 4.89 -14.55 -17.16
C ALA A 14 6.19 -15.15 -16.61
N GLY A 15 6.13 -16.29 -15.91
CA GLY A 15 7.29 -16.98 -15.34
C GLY A 15 7.73 -16.47 -13.97
N ILE A 16 6.92 -15.64 -13.30
CA ILE A 16 7.24 -15.08 -11.98
C ILE A 16 6.63 -15.96 -10.89
N ALA A 17 7.46 -16.45 -9.97
CA ALA A 17 6.97 -17.14 -8.77
C ALA A 17 6.26 -16.16 -7.82
N VAL A 18 5.08 -16.55 -7.31
CA VAL A 18 4.27 -15.70 -6.43
C VAL A 18 4.18 -16.30 -5.02
N CYS A 19 4.60 -15.52 -4.02
CA CYS A 19 4.39 -15.84 -2.61
C CYS A 19 3.35 -14.90 -2.01
N LYS A 20 2.20 -15.44 -1.55
CA LYS A 20 1.15 -14.65 -0.91
C LYS A 20 1.37 -14.56 0.60
N VAL A 21 1.52 -13.34 1.11
CA VAL A 21 1.69 -13.07 2.54
C VAL A 21 0.32 -13.02 3.23
N TYR A 22 0.08 -13.96 4.15
CA TYR A 22 -1.17 -14.08 4.88
C TYR A 22 -1.12 -13.34 6.23
N SER A 23 -1.09 -12.01 6.21
CA SER A 23 -1.00 -11.19 7.43
C SER A 23 -2.27 -11.17 8.31
N PHE A 24 -3.44 -11.52 7.77
CA PHE A 24 -4.70 -11.48 8.51
C PHE A 24 -5.11 -12.84 9.06
N SER A 25 -5.13 -13.87 8.21
CA SER A 25 -5.55 -15.22 8.61
C SER A 25 -4.61 -15.87 9.61
N SER A 26 -3.31 -15.55 9.57
CA SER A 26 -2.34 -15.94 10.62
C SER A 26 -2.65 -15.35 12.01
N ARG A 27 -3.55 -14.37 12.07
CA ARG A 27 -3.99 -13.68 13.28
C ARG A 27 -5.49 -13.81 13.52
N GLU A 28 -6.16 -14.75 12.84
CA GLU A 28 -7.60 -15.04 12.97
C GLU A 28 -8.50 -13.82 12.71
N ILE A 29 -8.11 -12.97 11.74
CA ILE A 29 -8.86 -11.75 11.38
C ILE A 29 -9.44 -11.89 9.97
N ASP A 30 -10.77 -11.83 9.84
CA ASP A 30 -11.48 -12.00 8.57
C ASP A 30 -11.56 -10.72 7.72
N SER A 31 -11.63 -9.53 8.35
CA SER A 31 -11.72 -8.25 7.64
C SER A 31 -11.31 -7.07 8.50
N THR A 32 -10.63 -6.10 7.88
CA THR A 32 -10.25 -4.81 8.49
C THR A 32 -11.03 -3.62 7.97
N VAL A 33 -12.03 -3.84 7.10
CA VAL A 33 -12.90 -2.77 6.58
C VAL A 33 -13.53 -1.97 7.73
N ASN A 34 -13.90 -2.66 8.82
CA ASN A 34 -14.51 -2.07 10.01
C ASN A 34 -13.53 -1.79 11.16
N ASP A 35 -12.36 -2.46 11.21
CA ASP A 35 -11.30 -2.23 12.21
C ASP A 35 -9.90 -2.30 11.58
N GLN A 36 -9.46 -1.20 10.95
CA GLN A 36 -8.10 -1.07 10.40
C GLN A 36 -6.98 -1.09 11.46
N LEU A 37 -7.30 -1.26 12.74
CA LEU A 37 -6.33 -1.26 13.83
C LEU A 37 -5.99 -2.65 14.36
N SER A 38 -6.67 -3.71 13.91
CA SER A 38 -6.40 -5.09 14.33
C SER A 38 -5.14 -5.65 13.66
N VAL A 39 -4.91 -5.31 12.39
CA VAL A 39 -3.64 -5.53 11.69
C VAL A 39 -3.10 -4.18 11.22
N THR A 40 -1.92 -3.82 11.70
CA THR A 40 -1.31 -2.51 11.39
C THR A 40 -0.35 -2.59 10.19
N HIS A 41 -0.11 -1.46 9.52
CA HIS A 41 0.93 -1.35 8.47
C HIS A 41 2.28 -1.89 8.95
N ALA A 42 2.67 -1.60 10.20
CA ALA A 42 3.93 -2.06 10.78
C ALA A 42 3.99 -3.59 10.88
N MET A 43 2.90 -4.24 11.30
CA MET A 43 2.82 -5.71 11.35
C MET A 43 2.96 -6.32 9.95
N MET A 44 2.24 -5.79 8.96
CA MET A 44 2.31 -6.30 7.59
C MET A 44 3.67 -6.04 6.92
N LEU A 45 4.31 -4.91 7.22
CA LEU A 45 5.68 -4.64 6.80
C LEU A 45 6.63 -5.69 7.36
N VAL A 46 6.58 -5.96 8.67
CA VAL A 46 7.40 -7.02 9.28
C VAL A 46 7.15 -8.38 8.62
N ASP A 47 5.88 -8.76 8.42
CA ASP A 47 5.54 -10.01 7.74
C ASP A 47 6.15 -10.07 6.33
N ALA A 48 6.01 -9.01 5.53
CA ALA A 48 6.56 -8.95 4.18
C ALA A 48 8.09 -9.07 4.15
N PHE A 49 8.81 -8.35 5.04
CA PHE A 49 10.27 -8.45 5.13
C PHE A 49 10.75 -9.81 5.66
N ARG A 50 9.98 -10.47 6.54
CA ARG A 50 10.28 -11.84 6.99
C ARG A 50 10.06 -12.85 5.88
N THR A 51 8.98 -12.72 5.10
CA THR A 51 8.77 -13.53 3.89
C THR A 51 9.92 -13.34 2.91
N ARG A 52 10.32 -12.09 2.60
CA ARG A 52 11.49 -11.81 1.77
C ARG A 52 12.74 -12.49 2.30
N SER A 53 13.01 -12.39 3.60
CA SER A 53 14.19 -13.00 4.24
C SER A 53 14.21 -14.53 4.11
N ALA A 54 13.05 -15.18 4.08
CA ALA A 54 12.96 -16.61 3.81
C ALA A 54 13.17 -16.93 2.32
N LEU A 55 12.56 -16.14 1.42
CA LEU A 55 12.65 -16.33 -0.02
C LEU A 55 14.09 -16.20 -0.55
N VAL A 56 14.88 -15.25 -0.04
CA VAL A 56 16.29 -15.08 -0.46
C VAL A 56 17.20 -16.25 -0.10
N GLN A 57 16.75 -17.18 0.77
CA GLN A 57 17.52 -18.38 1.11
C GLN A 57 17.26 -19.54 0.13
N ASP A 58 16.23 -19.44 -0.71
CA ASP A 58 15.92 -20.45 -1.70
C ASP A 58 16.71 -20.18 -2.99
N PRO A 59 17.60 -21.09 -3.43
CA PRO A 59 18.45 -20.87 -4.61
C PRO A 59 17.67 -20.76 -5.93
N ARG A 60 16.38 -21.09 -5.94
CA ARG A 60 15.49 -20.93 -7.09
C ARG A 60 14.94 -19.50 -7.22
N ILE A 61 15.08 -18.68 -6.18
CA ILE A 61 14.56 -17.32 -6.14
C ILE A 61 15.68 -16.33 -6.45
N GLY A 62 15.54 -15.59 -7.54
CA GLY A 62 16.42 -14.47 -7.90
C GLY A 62 15.95 -13.18 -7.24
N LYS A 63 15.50 -12.23 -8.06
CA LYS A 63 14.97 -10.93 -7.59
C LYS A 63 13.58 -11.08 -6.97
N ILE A 64 13.27 -10.23 -5.99
CA ILE A 64 12.01 -10.25 -5.23
C ILE A 64 11.35 -8.88 -5.28
N GLY A 65 10.27 -8.78 -6.06
CA GLY A 65 9.37 -7.63 -6.03
C GLY A 65 8.28 -7.74 -4.96
N ILE A 66 7.61 -6.63 -4.67
CA ILE A 66 6.44 -6.56 -3.79
C ILE A 66 5.30 -5.81 -4.45
N ALA A 67 4.12 -6.40 -4.44
CA ALA A 67 2.88 -5.78 -4.91
C ALA A 67 1.82 -5.84 -3.80
N GLY A 68 0.91 -4.87 -3.80
CA GLY A 68 -0.18 -4.87 -2.83
C GLY A 68 -1.25 -3.84 -3.15
N TRP A 69 -2.44 -4.05 -2.59
CA TRP A 69 -3.64 -3.24 -2.82
C TRP A 69 -4.11 -2.56 -1.53
N SER A 70 -4.52 -1.29 -1.61
CA SER A 70 -5.07 -0.53 -0.49
C SER A 70 -4.14 -0.55 0.75
N LEU A 71 -4.51 -1.27 1.81
CA LEU A 71 -3.63 -1.49 2.97
C LEU A 71 -2.32 -2.19 2.58
N GLY A 72 -2.38 -3.22 1.74
CA GLY A 72 -1.20 -3.87 1.16
C GLY A 72 -0.43 -2.99 0.19
N GLY A 73 -1.10 -2.07 -0.51
CA GLY A 73 -0.45 -1.08 -1.36
C GLY A 73 0.39 -0.11 -0.53
N THR A 74 -0.13 0.26 0.63
CA THR A 74 0.60 1.06 1.63
C THR A 74 1.86 0.33 2.10
N VAL A 75 1.77 -0.99 2.31
CA VAL A 75 2.94 -1.83 2.67
C VAL A 75 3.95 -1.88 1.52
N ALA A 76 3.51 -2.09 0.28
CA ALA A 76 4.38 -2.11 -0.90
C ALA A 76 5.08 -0.75 -1.14
N LEU A 77 4.39 0.36 -0.86
CA LEU A 77 4.95 1.72 -0.95
C LEU A 77 6.01 1.96 0.12
N TYR A 78 5.67 1.77 1.40
CA TYR A 78 6.59 2.10 2.50
C TYR A 78 7.68 1.04 2.73
N SER A 79 7.62 -0.14 2.11
CA SER A 79 8.73 -1.10 2.13
C SER A 79 9.97 -0.58 1.42
N ALA A 80 9.85 0.45 0.57
CA ALA A 80 10.98 1.14 -0.04
C ALA A 80 11.66 2.16 0.90
N TRP A 81 11.10 2.46 2.08
CA TRP A 81 11.66 3.47 2.97
C TRP A 81 12.95 2.97 3.64
N SER A 82 14.09 3.63 3.41
CA SER A 82 15.42 3.09 3.76
C SER A 82 15.62 2.78 5.25
N PRO A 83 15.08 3.55 6.22
CA PRO A 83 15.11 3.15 7.62
C PRO A 83 14.46 1.79 7.90
N LEU A 84 13.35 1.46 7.24
CA LEU A 84 12.70 0.15 7.39
C LEU A 84 13.52 -0.94 6.73
N VAL A 85 14.05 -0.68 5.52
CA VAL A 85 14.96 -1.61 4.85
C VAL A 85 16.11 -1.97 5.78
N ARG A 86 16.85 -0.98 6.31
CA ARG A 86 18.00 -1.19 7.21
C ARG A 86 17.66 -1.98 8.48
N ILE A 87 16.47 -1.80 9.04
CA ILE A 87 16.07 -2.47 10.29
C ILE A 87 15.52 -3.88 10.03
N LEU A 88 14.78 -4.07 8.93
CA LEU A 88 14.02 -5.29 8.67
C LEU A 88 14.72 -6.27 7.71
N GLY A 89 15.77 -5.84 7.00
CA GLY A 89 16.60 -6.71 6.16
C GLY A 89 17.17 -6.03 4.92
N GLY A 90 16.93 -6.63 3.75
CA GLY A 90 17.35 -6.09 2.46
C GLY A 90 16.19 -5.48 1.68
N PRO A 91 16.47 -4.64 0.66
CA PRO A 91 15.45 -3.98 -0.16
C PRO A 91 14.71 -4.99 -1.05
N PHE A 92 13.44 -4.72 -1.36
CA PHE A 92 12.78 -5.38 -2.49
C PHE A 92 13.34 -4.82 -3.80
N ASP A 93 13.35 -5.61 -4.86
CA ASP A 93 13.94 -5.24 -6.15
C ASP A 93 12.98 -4.43 -7.03
N ALA A 94 11.67 -4.50 -6.76
CA ALA A 94 10.65 -3.70 -7.44
C ALA A 94 9.39 -3.56 -6.57
N HIS A 95 8.63 -2.47 -6.75
CA HIS A 95 7.44 -2.16 -5.95
C HIS A 95 6.23 -1.84 -6.83
N VAL A 96 5.07 -2.46 -6.57
CA VAL A 96 3.81 -2.17 -7.27
C VAL A 96 2.65 -1.89 -6.30
N PRO A 97 2.55 -0.65 -5.78
CA PRO A 97 1.41 -0.23 -4.96
C PRO A 97 0.17 0.06 -5.81
N PHE A 98 -0.92 -0.65 -5.55
CA PHE A 98 -2.25 -0.32 -6.06
C PHE A 98 -3.01 0.50 -5.01
N TYR A 99 -3.42 1.70 -5.40
CA TYR A 99 -4.20 2.65 -4.61
C TYR A 99 -3.80 2.73 -3.12
N PRO A 100 -2.53 3.05 -2.81
CA PRO A 100 -2.03 3.04 -1.44
C PRO A 100 -2.60 4.19 -0.60
N ALA A 101 -2.74 3.95 0.70
CA ALA A 101 -2.97 5.00 1.70
C ALA A 101 -1.65 5.74 2.01
N ALA A 102 -1.18 6.59 1.09
CA ALA A 102 0.10 7.32 1.19
C ALA A 102 0.06 8.53 2.15
N HIS A 103 -0.40 8.35 3.39
CA HIS A 103 -0.64 9.44 4.36
C HIS A 103 0.50 9.64 5.39
N ILE A 104 1.50 8.77 5.43
CA ILE A 104 2.64 8.88 6.34
C ILE A 104 3.72 9.76 5.69
N ARG A 105 4.27 10.70 6.44
CA ARG A 105 5.32 11.65 6.02
C ARG A 105 6.56 11.46 6.91
N PRO A 106 7.58 10.72 6.45
CA PRO A 106 8.77 10.51 7.24
C PRO A 106 9.66 11.75 7.29
N GLU A 107 10.29 11.97 8.46
CA GLU A 107 11.32 13.00 8.60
C GLU A 107 12.61 12.61 7.86
N ILE A 108 12.94 11.32 7.86
CA ILE A 108 14.05 10.78 7.06
C ILE A 108 13.50 10.52 5.65
N LYS A 109 13.96 11.30 4.66
CA LYS A 109 13.50 11.23 3.27
C LYS A 109 14.44 10.39 2.40
N GLU A 110 14.88 9.27 2.94
CA GLU A 110 15.72 8.31 2.25
C GLU A 110 14.87 7.13 1.80
N TRP A 111 14.95 6.80 0.52
CA TRP A 111 14.19 5.73 -0.11
C TRP A 111 15.12 4.83 -0.91
N SER A 112 14.67 3.60 -1.18
CA SER A 112 15.35 2.67 -2.06
C SER A 112 15.35 3.20 -3.49
N GLU A 113 16.44 2.99 -4.21
CA GLU A 113 16.54 3.24 -5.64
C GLU A 113 15.79 2.17 -6.47
N SER A 114 15.24 1.14 -5.83
CA SER A 114 14.43 0.12 -6.48
C SER A 114 13.24 0.75 -7.22
N PRO A 115 12.99 0.38 -8.48
CA PRO A 115 11.91 0.92 -9.27
C PRO A 115 10.55 0.69 -8.60
N MET A 116 9.68 1.70 -8.68
CA MET A 116 8.34 1.66 -8.13
C MET A 116 7.30 2.15 -9.14
N LEU A 117 6.27 1.35 -9.38
CA LEU A 117 5.10 1.72 -10.19
C LEU A 117 3.86 1.80 -9.30
N ILE A 118 3.37 3.01 -9.06
CA ILE A 118 2.13 3.25 -8.32
C ILE A 118 0.97 3.37 -9.30
N LEU A 119 -0.10 2.61 -9.06
CA LEU A 119 -1.30 2.57 -9.88
C LEU A 119 -2.48 3.09 -9.07
N HIS A 120 -3.10 4.20 -9.48
CA HIS A 120 -4.06 4.92 -8.63
C HIS A 120 -5.22 5.52 -9.44
N GLY A 121 -6.45 5.46 -8.94
CA GLY A 121 -7.61 6.10 -9.58
C GLY A 121 -7.84 7.52 -9.05
N ASP A 122 -8.07 8.50 -9.92
CA ASP A 122 -8.23 9.91 -9.48
C ASP A 122 -9.57 10.21 -8.79
N ALA A 123 -10.56 9.33 -8.90
CA ALA A 123 -11.86 9.41 -8.23
C ALA A 123 -11.88 8.66 -6.88
N ASP A 124 -10.74 8.13 -6.42
CA ASP A 124 -10.63 7.45 -5.13
C ASP A 124 -10.89 8.43 -3.96
N ASP A 125 -12.04 8.26 -3.29
CA ASP A 125 -12.43 9.04 -2.11
C ASP A 125 -12.14 8.31 -0.78
N TRP A 126 -11.56 7.11 -0.84
CA TRP A 126 -11.11 6.33 0.30
C TRP A 126 -9.66 6.68 0.67
N THR A 127 -8.77 6.57 -0.31
CA THR A 127 -7.34 6.91 -0.22
C THR A 127 -6.97 7.92 -1.31
N PRO A 128 -7.30 9.20 -1.12
CA PRO A 128 -7.24 10.18 -2.21
C PRO A 128 -5.86 10.34 -2.86
N LEU A 129 -5.86 10.41 -4.20
CA LEU A 129 -4.67 10.49 -5.07
C LEU A 129 -3.63 11.53 -4.62
N HIS A 130 -4.07 12.70 -4.16
CA HIS A 130 -3.17 13.79 -3.73
C HIS A 130 -2.20 13.39 -2.60
N LEU A 131 -2.53 12.35 -1.83
CA LEU A 131 -1.62 11.80 -0.82
C LEU A 131 -0.40 11.12 -1.46
N VAL A 132 -0.56 10.49 -2.62
CA VAL A 132 0.52 9.92 -3.42
C VAL A 132 1.29 11.04 -4.13
N GLU A 133 0.58 11.94 -4.81
CA GLU A 133 1.20 13.05 -5.56
C GLU A 133 2.11 13.91 -4.68
N SER A 134 1.71 14.17 -3.44
CA SER A 134 2.51 14.94 -2.49
C SER A 134 3.67 14.19 -1.86
N LEU A 135 3.76 12.87 -2.04
CA LEU A 135 4.86 12.03 -1.52
C LEU A 135 5.90 11.70 -2.59
N ILE A 136 5.49 11.53 -3.85
CA ILE A 136 6.35 11.15 -4.97
C ILE A 136 7.60 12.01 -5.15
N PRO A 137 7.58 13.34 -4.94
CA PRO A 137 8.80 14.15 -5.02
C PRO A 137 9.90 13.72 -4.04
N GLU A 138 9.55 12.96 -3.00
CA GLU A 138 10.49 12.38 -2.04
C GLU A 138 11.00 10.99 -2.47
N ILE A 139 10.40 10.35 -3.49
CA ILE A 139 10.70 8.99 -3.95
C ILE A 139 11.08 9.03 -5.44
N PRO A 140 12.33 9.35 -5.80
CA PRO A 140 12.73 9.53 -7.20
C PRO A 140 12.54 8.29 -8.08
N SER A 141 12.61 7.10 -7.49
CA SER A 141 12.41 5.82 -8.16
C SER A 141 10.93 5.49 -8.44
N ALA A 142 9.99 6.30 -7.96
CA ALA A 142 8.56 6.08 -8.12
C ALA A 142 7.98 6.79 -9.36
N THR A 143 7.25 6.01 -10.16
CA THR A 143 6.38 6.50 -11.22
C THR A 143 4.93 6.29 -10.83
N LEU A 144 4.09 7.31 -11.05
CA LEU A 144 2.64 7.22 -10.85
C LEU A 144 1.93 7.13 -12.19
N HIS A 145 1.09 6.11 -12.32
CA HIS A 145 0.10 6.02 -13.37
C HIS A 145 -1.30 6.22 -12.77
N THR A 146 -1.97 7.26 -13.26
CA THR A 146 -3.30 7.66 -12.80
C THR A 146 -4.37 7.20 -13.79
N TYR A 147 -5.45 6.62 -13.28
CA TYR A 147 -6.62 6.21 -14.05
C TYR A 147 -7.75 7.24 -13.91
N PRO A 148 -8.09 8.00 -14.96
CA PRO A 148 -9.15 9.00 -14.91
C PRO A 148 -10.53 8.40 -14.65
N GLY A 149 -11.29 9.02 -13.74
CA GLY A 149 -12.63 8.59 -13.31
C GLY A 149 -12.65 7.28 -12.52
N ALA A 150 -11.50 6.69 -12.19
CA ALA A 150 -11.46 5.40 -11.52
C ALA A 150 -11.48 5.56 -9.99
N HIS A 151 -12.32 4.78 -9.31
CA HIS A 151 -12.43 4.79 -7.85
C HIS A 151 -11.46 3.80 -7.19
N HIS A 152 -11.55 3.69 -5.86
CA HIS A 152 -10.88 2.63 -5.12
C HIS A 152 -11.34 1.25 -5.63
N SER A 153 -10.41 0.29 -5.71
CA SER A 153 -10.67 -1.03 -6.29
C SER A 153 -11.01 -1.03 -7.79
N PHE A 154 -10.46 -0.07 -8.56
CA PHE A 154 -10.65 0.02 -10.01
C PHE A 154 -10.28 -1.25 -10.77
N ASP A 155 -9.39 -2.08 -10.23
CA ASP A 155 -8.93 -3.34 -10.82
C ASP A 155 -9.90 -4.50 -10.57
N SER A 156 -11.05 -4.24 -9.95
CA SER A 156 -12.12 -5.20 -9.72
C SER A 156 -13.24 -5.16 -10.76
N GLU A 157 -14.21 -6.06 -10.63
CA GLU A 157 -15.46 -6.11 -11.40
C GLU A 157 -16.65 -5.54 -10.62
N ARG A 158 -16.38 -4.81 -9.53
CA ARG A 158 -17.44 -4.35 -8.64
C ARG A 158 -18.21 -3.20 -9.29
N GLU A 159 -19.52 -3.22 -9.11
CA GLU A 159 -20.35 -2.03 -9.37
C GLU A 159 -20.05 -0.93 -8.35
N LEU A 160 -20.37 0.31 -8.71
CA LEU A 160 -20.23 1.47 -7.83
C LEU A 160 -20.99 1.23 -6.51
N THR A 161 -20.23 1.07 -5.43
CA THR A 161 -20.77 0.69 -4.13
C THR A 161 -20.31 1.66 -3.06
N TRP A 162 -21.26 2.23 -2.31
CA TRP A 162 -20.99 3.03 -1.13
C TRP A 162 -20.75 2.15 0.11
N LEU A 163 -19.62 2.36 0.79
CA LEU A 163 -19.26 1.67 2.02
C LEU A 163 -19.38 2.62 3.23
N PRO A 164 -20.53 2.67 3.93
CA PRO A 164 -20.82 3.69 4.95
C PRO A 164 -19.90 3.64 6.19
N HIS A 165 -19.20 2.52 6.40
CA HIS A 165 -18.33 2.31 7.56
C HIS A 165 -16.83 2.39 7.23
N ALA A 166 -16.46 2.51 5.95
CA ALA A 166 -15.09 2.66 5.51
C ALA A 166 -14.46 3.91 6.17
N VAL A 167 -13.38 3.71 6.92
CA VAL A 167 -12.60 4.83 7.48
C VAL A 167 -11.74 5.38 6.35
N ARG A 168 -12.10 6.58 5.87
CA ARG A 168 -11.41 7.22 4.74
C ARG A 168 -10.40 8.26 5.18
N LEU A 169 -9.41 8.46 4.33
CA LEU A 169 -8.47 9.55 4.43
C LEU A 169 -9.03 10.80 3.75
N ARG A 170 -8.48 11.95 4.15
CA ARG A 170 -8.72 13.25 3.53
C ARG A 170 -7.34 13.90 3.33
N LYS A 171 -7.23 15.20 3.61
CA LYS A 171 -5.98 15.97 3.45
C LYS A 171 -4.96 15.77 4.58
N ARG A 172 -5.34 15.16 5.71
CA ARG A 172 -4.47 15.05 6.89
C ARG A 172 -3.45 13.93 6.71
N THR A 173 -2.21 14.20 7.08
CA THR A 173 -1.10 13.25 7.09
C THR A 173 -0.64 12.96 8.53
N ALA A 174 0.05 11.83 8.70
CA ALA A 174 0.77 11.49 9.92
C ALA A 174 2.27 11.68 9.68
N ARG A 175 2.98 12.34 10.59
CA ARG A 175 4.45 12.47 10.54
C ARG A 175 5.09 11.38 11.38
N ILE A 176 6.16 10.77 10.88
CA ILE A 176 7.06 9.91 11.67
C ILE A 176 8.42 10.59 11.82
N ASP A 177 8.87 10.77 13.06
CA ASP A 177 10.17 11.40 13.34
C ASP A 177 11.34 10.40 13.29
N LYS A 178 12.58 10.90 13.44
CA LYS A 178 13.80 10.08 13.43
C LYS A 178 13.86 9.00 14.52
N LYS A 179 13.02 9.10 15.56
CA LYS A 179 12.92 8.12 16.65
C LYS A 179 11.75 7.14 16.44
N GLY A 180 11.09 7.18 15.29
CA GLY A 180 9.93 6.34 14.99
C GLY A 180 8.63 6.78 15.69
N ARG A 181 8.58 7.99 16.26
CA ARG A 181 7.37 8.51 16.90
C ARG A 181 6.45 9.09 15.84
N MET A 182 5.21 8.60 15.84
CA MET A 182 4.17 9.04 14.92
C MET A 182 3.31 10.11 15.55
N SER A 183 2.95 11.13 14.78
CA SER A 183 2.02 12.17 15.23
C SER A 183 1.21 12.75 14.09
N GLY A 184 -0.01 13.18 14.38
CA GLY A 184 -0.88 13.89 13.44
C GLY A 184 -1.17 15.30 13.96
N VAL A 185 -1.32 16.26 13.05
CA VAL A 185 -1.84 17.59 13.42
C VAL A 185 -3.36 17.52 13.45
N LEU A 186 -3.95 17.81 14.61
CA LEU A 186 -5.40 17.88 14.80
C LEU A 186 -5.89 19.34 14.60
N PHE A 187 -7.02 19.70 15.21
CA PHE A 187 -7.53 21.07 15.15
C PHE A 187 -6.63 22.01 15.95
N PHE A 188 -6.57 23.28 15.51
CA PHE A 188 -5.77 24.34 16.15
C PHE A 188 -4.25 24.06 16.22
N GLY A 189 -3.73 23.23 15.30
CA GLY A 189 -2.29 22.96 15.23
C GLY A 189 -1.75 22.01 16.29
N ILE A 190 -2.61 21.47 17.17
CA ILE A 190 -2.18 20.56 18.24
C ILE A 190 -1.66 19.26 17.62
N ARG A 191 -0.44 18.89 17.99
CA ARG A 191 0.19 17.62 17.58
C ARG A 191 -0.24 16.50 18.53
N TRP A 192 -0.92 15.50 17.98
CA TRP A 192 -1.40 14.34 18.71
C TRP A 192 -0.54 13.10 18.40
N PRO A 193 -0.10 12.33 19.40
CA PRO A 193 0.67 11.10 19.18
C PRO A 193 -0.20 10.01 18.51
N LEU A 194 0.39 9.15 17.69
CA LEU A 194 -0.32 8.10 16.93
C LEU A 194 0.26 6.69 17.09
N ASN A 195 1.21 6.50 18.00
CA ASN A 195 1.88 5.22 18.22
C ASN A 195 0.93 4.17 18.81
N GLU A 196 0.13 4.57 19.80
CA GLU A 196 -0.75 3.65 20.52
C GLU A 196 -2.07 3.39 19.80
N ARG A 197 -2.64 2.20 19.99
CA ARG A 197 -3.95 1.85 19.41
C ARG A 197 -5.04 2.80 19.87
N TRP A 198 -5.08 3.15 21.16
CA TRP A 198 -6.09 4.05 21.72
C TRP A 198 -5.97 5.46 21.15
N GLN A 199 -4.74 5.95 20.92
CA GLN A 199 -4.50 7.26 20.29
C GLN A 199 -5.10 7.31 18.89
N ARG A 200 -4.87 6.27 18.09
CA ARG A 200 -5.44 6.16 16.72
C ARG A 200 -6.97 6.01 16.75
N LYS A 201 -7.54 5.21 17.67
CA LYS A 201 -8.99 5.10 17.85
C LYS A 201 -9.64 6.45 18.15
N TRP A 202 -9.02 7.25 19.02
CA TRP A 202 -9.50 8.59 19.36
C TRP A 202 -9.51 9.51 18.13
N VAL A 203 -8.44 9.52 17.35
CA VAL A 203 -8.38 10.31 16.11
C VAL A 203 -9.47 9.89 15.12
N ILE A 204 -9.65 8.58 14.88
CA ILE A 204 -10.69 8.08 13.97
C ILE A 204 -12.09 8.49 14.45
N ARG A 205 -12.36 8.37 15.76
CA ARG A 205 -13.65 8.77 16.36
C ARG A 205 -13.89 10.27 16.22
N PHE A 206 -12.86 11.08 16.46
CA PHE A 206 -12.97 12.54 16.43
C PHE A 206 -13.12 13.08 15.01
N LEU A 207 -12.36 12.52 14.06
CA LEU A 207 -12.40 12.98 12.66
C LEU A 207 -13.72 12.62 11.96
N ARG A 208 -14.48 11.63 12.44
CA ARG A 208 -15.76 11.17 11.87
C ARG A 208 -15.69 10.94 10.35
N ASN A 209 -14.51 10.56 9.85
CA ASN A 209 -14.25 10.36 8.42
C ASN A 209 -14.67 8.95 8.00
N ARG A 210 -15.98 8.72 7.92
CA ARG A 210 -16.56 7.47 7.42
C ARG A 210 -17.21 7.66 6.05
N GLY A 211 -17.30 6.57 5.29
CA GLY A 211 -17.93 6.53 3.98
C GLY A 211 -16.94 6.73 2.85
N ALA A 212 -16.88 5.77 1.92
CA ALA A 212 -16.12 5.84 0.68
C ALA A 212 -16.76 4.96 -0.40
N HIS A 213 -16.39 5.18 -1.65
CA HIS A 213 -16.83 4.39 -2.80
C HIS A 213 -15.77 3.39 -3.23
N ILE A 214 -16.23 2.25 -3.72
CA ILE A 214 -15.44 1.33 -4.53
C ILE A 214 -16.15 1.13 -5.86
N GLU A 215 -15.41 0.98 -6.94
CA GLU A 215 -15.94 0.68 -8.27
C GLU A 215 -14.83 0.04 -9.10
N GLY A 216 -15.19 -1.00 -9.85
CA GLY A 216 -14.35 -1.57 -10.91
C GLY A 216 -14.44 -0.74 -12.19
N ASN A 217 -13.32 -0.51 -12.85
CA ASN A 217 -13.26 0.18 -14.13
C ASN A 217 -12.63 -0.75 -15.17
N PRO A 218 -13.38 -1.24 -16.18
CA PRO A 218 -12.88 -2.24 -17.12
C PRO A 218 -11.60 -1.83 -17.86
N VAL A 219 -11.47 -0.54 -18.21
CA VAL A 219 -10.30 -0.01 -18.91
C VAL A 219 -9.10 0.03 -17.96
N ALA A 220 -9.27 0.60 -16.76
CA ALA A 220 -8.22 0.65 -15.75
C ALA A 220 -7.79 -0.74 -15.28
N ARG A 221 -8.74 -1.67 -15.13
CA ARG A 221 -8.46 -3.08 -14.79
C ARG A 221 -7.60 -3.75 -15.85
N ALA A 222 -7.99 -3.68 -17.11
CA ALA A 222 -7.23 -4.31 -18.20
C ALA A 222 -5.83 -3.70 -18.35
N ASP A 223 -5.71 -2.37 -18.26
CA ASP A 223 -4.41 -1.70 -18.34
C ASP A 223 -3.52 -2.04 -17.14
N SER A 224 -4.04 -1.95 -15.92
CA SER A 224 -3.27 -2.20 -14.69
C SER A 224 -2.77 -3.63 -14.60
N LEU A 225 -3.55 -4.61 -15.06
CA LEU A 225 -3.12 -6.01 -15.18
C LEU A 225 -1.88 -6.14 -16.07
N ASN A 226 -1.95 -5.57 -17.28
CA ASN A 226 -0.84 -5.62 -18.23
C ASN A 226 0.38 -4.82 -17.76
N ARG A 227 0.14 -3.62 -17.22
CA ARG A 227 1.20 -2.69 -16.79
C ARG A 227 1.96 -3.23 -15.59
N ALA A 228 1.27 -3.75 -14.59
CA ALA A 228 1.90 -4.38 -13.44
C ALA A 228 2.70 -5.63 -13.83
N ARG A 229 2.16 -6.47 -14.74
CA ARG A 229 2.89 -7.62 -15.28
C ARG A 229 4.17 -7.18 -15.99
N GLN A 230 4.07 -6.27 -16.96
CA GLN A 230 5.22 -5.84 -17.75
C GLN A 230 6.30 -5.23 -16.85
N PHE A 231 5.89 -4.35 -15.93
CA PHE A 231 6.79 -3.75 -14.97
C PHE A 231 7.55 -4.78 -14.13
N LEU A 232 6.88 -5.82 -13.63
CA LEU A 232 7.55 -6.87 -12.87
C LEU A 232 8.47 -7.72 -13.75
N VAL A 233 8.05 -8.07 -14.97
CA VAL A 233 8.91 -8.81 -15.92
C VAL A 233 10.21 -8.03 -16.19
N ASP A 234 10.11 -6.74 -16.47
CA ASP A 234 11.27 -5.91 -16.81
C ASP A 234 12.26 -5.77 -15.65
N ASN A 235 11.78 -5.78 -14.41
CA ASN A 235 12.61 -5.47 -13.23
C ASN A 235 13.03 -6.71 -12.44
N ILE A 236 12.21 -7.76 -12.42
CA ILE A 236 12.46 -8.98 -11.62
C ILE A 236 12.31 -10.30 -12.41
N GLY A 237 11.96 -10.26 -13.70
CA GLY A 237 11.76 -11.47 -14.53
C GLY A 237 13.05 -12.14 -15.03
N HIS A 238 14.22 -11.62 -14.65
CA HIS A 238 15.54 -12.10 -15.04
C HIS A 238 16.43 -12.30 -13.81
#